data_AF-A0A523WXC8-F1
#
_entry.id   AF-A0A523WXC8-F1
#
_cell.length_a   1.000
_cell.length_b   1.000
_cell.length_c   1.000
_cell.angle_alpha   90.00
_cell.angle_beta   90.00
_cell.angle_gamma   90.00
#
_symmetry.space_group_name_H-M   'P 1'
#
loop_
_entity.id
_entity.type
_entity.pdbx_description
1 polymer ?
#
loop_
_entity_poly.entity_id
_entity_poly.type
_entity_poly.pdbx_seq_one_letter_code
_entity_poly.pdbx_strand_id
1 'polypeptide(L)' 'MSLFKKKKKKRVMVIGLDGVPYSLLLELAQKGVMPATSKLIDSGHIQRMKASLPEVSAVSWTNFMTGTNPGTHG' A
#
# COMPACT_ATOMS: atom_id res chain seq x y z
N MET A 1 -4.25 39.54 17.64
CA MET A 1 -5.03 38.96 16.53
C MET A 1 -4.10 38.15 15.65
N SER A 2 -4.21 36.82 15.61
CA SER A 2 -3.41 35.98 14.69
C SER A 2 -4.20 35.79 13.39
N LEU A 3 -3.83 36.57 12.36
CA LEU A 3 -4.61 36.72 11.12
C LEU A 3 -4.41 35.61 10.09
N PHE A 4 -3.56 34.60 10.32
CA PHE A 4 -3.35 33.53 9.32
C PHE A 4 -3.07 32.15 9.93
N LYS A 5 -4.11 31.45 10.39
CA LYS A 5 -4.01 30.02 10.73
C LYS A 5 -4.04 29.19 9.43
N LYS A 6 -2.86 28.87 8.91
CA LYS A 6 -2.70 28.04 7.69
C LYS A 6 -3.43 26.70 7.87
N LYS A 7 -4.43 26.40 7.01
CA LYS A 7 -5.14 25.11 7.04
C LYS A 7 -4.13 23.97 6.84
N LYS A 8 -4.04 23.04 7.79
CA LYS A 8 -3.22 21.84 7.65
C LYS A 8 -3.77 21.01 6.48
N LYS A 9 -2.96 20.81 5.44
CA LYS A 9 -3.30 19.91 4.33
C LYS A 9 -3.35 18.47 4.85
N LYS A 10 -4.28 17.67 4.33
CA LYS A 10 -4.30 16.23 4.58
C LYS A 10 -2.98 15.65 4.02
N ARG A 11 -2.31 14.83 4.83
CA ARG A 11 -1.10 14.11 4.43
C ARG A 11 -1.48 12.69 4.07
N VAL A 12 -0.79 12.13 3.08
CA VAL A 12 -0.95 10.74 2.64
C VAL A 12 0.38 10.04 2.83
N MET A 13 0.33 8.80 3.33
CA MET A 13 1.47 7.89 3.45
C MET A 13 1.11 6.61 2.73
N VAL A 14 2.03 6.09 1.92
CA VAL A 14 1.89 4.80 1.25
C VAL A 14 3.01 3.89 1.74
N ILE A 15 2.67 2.66 2.13
CA ILE A 15 3.60 1.65 2.63
C ILE A 15 3.50 0.46 1.69
N GLY A 16 4.63 0.06 1.10
CA GLY A 16 4.73 -1.18 0.35
C GLY A 16 5.41 -2.26 1.20
N LEU A 17 4.84 -3.47 1.18
CA LEU A 17 5.37 -4.64 1.87
C LEU A 17 5.80 -5.65 0.79
N ASP A 18 7.10 -5.83 0.60
CA ASP A 18 7.63 -6.77 -0.39
C ASP A 18 7.51 -8.22 0.10
N GLY A 19 7.20 -9.15 -0.79
CA GLY A 19 7.04 -10.57 -0.46
C GLY A 19 5.83 -10.91 0.42
N VAL A 20 4.82 -10.02 0.50
CA VAL A 20 3.62 -10.23 1.34
C VAL A 20 2.37 -10.47 0.48
N PRO A 21 2.01 -11.72 0.15
CA PRO A 21 0.79 -12.02 -0.58
C PRO A 21 -0.45 -11.74 0.27
N TYR A 22 -1.59 -11.52 -0.40
CA TYR A 22 -2.88 -11.23 0.23
C TYR A 22 -3.28 -12.23 1.32
N SER A 23 -3.11 -13.53 1.06
CA SER A 23 -3.45 -14.60 2.02
C SER A 23 -2.61 -14.55 3.29
N LEU A 24 -1.31 -14.32 3.17
CA LEU A 24 -0.40 -14.22 4.32
C LEU A 24 -0.76 -13.03 5.20
N LEU A 25 -1.06 -11.87 4.60
CA LEU A 25 -1.45 -10.67 5.35
C LEU A 25 -2.71 -10.92 6.18
N LEU A 26 -3.72 -11.57 5.60
CA LEU A 26 -4.95 -11.94 6.31
C LEU A 26 -4.69 -12.94 7.43
N GLU A 27 -3.90 -13.98 7.17
CA GLU A 27 -3.57 -15.01 8.16
C GLU A 27 -2.87 -14.40 9.38
N LEU A 28 -1.87 -13.55 9.16
CA LEU A 28 -1.13 -12.89 10.23
C LEU A 28 -1.99 -11.90 11.02
N ALA A 29 -2.92 -11.20 10.36
CA ALA A 29 -3.89 -10.34 11.03
C ALA A 29 -4.86 -11.15 11.90
N GLN A 30 -5.41 -12.25 11.38
CA GLN A 30 -6.35 -13.13 12.10
C GLN A 30 -5.69 -13.83 13.30
N LYS A 31 -4.42 -14.24 13.16
CA LYS A 31 -3.63 -14.84 14.25
C LYS A 31 -3.20 -13.81 15.32
N GLY A 32 -3.51 -12.53 15.14
CA GLY A 32 -3.13 -11.46 16.07
C GLY A 32 -1.65 -11.07 16.02
N VAL A 33 -0.87 -11.59 15.06
CA VAL A 33 0.55 -11.25 14.86
C VAL A 33 0.70 -9.82 14.33
N MET A 34 -0.25 -9.38 13.48
CA MET A 34 -0.27 -8.03 12.91
C MET A 34 -1.53 -7.25 13.39
N PRO A 35 -1.60 -6.85 14.66
CA PRO A 35 -2.81 -6.25 15.24
C PRO A 35 -3.12 -4.85 14.68
N ALA A 36 -2.10 -4.08 14.28
CA ALA A 36 -2.31 -2.79 13.62
C ALA A 36 -2.93 -2.96 12.23
N THR A 37 -2.46 -3.95 11.47
CA THR A 37 -3.02 -4.29 10.15
C THR A 37 -4.44 -4.82 10.26
N SER A 38 -4.73 -5.66 11.26
CA SER A 38 -6.10 -6.12 11.56
C SER A 38 -7.06 -4.92 11.74
N LYS A 39 -6.70 -3.94 12.57
CA LYS A 39 -7.48 -2.70 12.76
C LYS A 39 -7.66 -1.89 11.46
N LEU A 40 -6.65 -1.85 10.59
CA LEU A 40 -6.74 -1.15 9.30
C LEU A 40 -7.67 -1.87 8.32
N ILE A 41 -7.71 -3.20 8.35
CA ILE A 41 -8.65 -4.00 7.56
C ILE A 41 -10.08 -3.74 8.05
N ASP A 42 -10.31 -3.80 9.36
CA ASP A 42 -11.65 -3.62 9.96
C ASP A 42 -12.24 -2.22 9.73
N SER A 43 -11.40 -1.19 9.74
CA SER A 43 -11.81 0.22 9.54
C SER A 43 -11.70 0.71 8.11
N GLY A 44 -11.22 -0.14 7.20
CA GLY A 44 -10.83 0.23 5.85
C GLY A 44 -11.34 -0.76 4.80
N HIS A 45 -10.59 -0.85 3.69
CA HIS A 45 -10.89 -1.78 2.61
C HIS A 45 -9.62 -2.54 2.26
N ILE A 46 -9.75 -3.84 2.07
CA ILE A 46 -8.69 -4.70 1.54
C ILE A 46 -9.19 -5.38 0.27
N GLN A 47 -8.35 -5.43 -0.76
CA GLN A 47 -8.71 -6.00 -2.05
C GLN A 47 -7.52 -6.79 -2.62
N ARG A 48 -7.81 -7.93 -3.25
CA ARG A 48 -6.78 -8.69 -3.96
C ARG A 48 -6.42 -7.97 -5.26
N MET A 49 -5.13 -7.75 -5.48
CA MET A 49 -4.60 -7.08 -6.68
C MET A 49 -3.84 -8.06 -7.57
N LYS A 50 -3.66 -7.67 -8.84
CA LYS A 50 -2.78 -8.38 -9.79
C LYS A 50 -1.38 -7.80 -9.71
N ALA A 51 -0.37 -8.65 -9.80
CA ALA A 51 1.02 -8.23 -9.91
C ALA A 51 1.31 -7.63 -11.30
N SER A 52 2.41 -6.89 -11.42
CA SER A 52 2.98 -6.52 -12.72
C SER A 52 3.48 -7.77 -13.46
N LEU A 53 3.55 -7.71 -14.80
CA LEU A 53 4.18 -8.75 -15.60
C LEU A 53 5.46 -8.21 -16.25
N PRO A 54 6.64 -8.79 -15.99
CA PRO A 54 6.89 -9.97 -15.14
C PRO A 54 6.72 -9.69 -13.63
N GLU A 55 6.44 -10.75 -12.87
CA GLU A 55 6.18 -10.70 -11.41
C GLU A 55 7.49 -10.62 -10.59
N VAL A 56 8.33 -9.63 -10.89
CA VAL A 56 9.60 -9.39 -10.21
C VAL A 56 9.59 -8.04 -9.49
N SER A 57 10.32 -7.93 -8.38
CA SER A 57 10.30 -6.73 -7.53
C SER A 57 10.71 -5.47 -8.29
N ALA A 58 11.76 -5.54 -9.13
CA ALA A 58 12.23 -4.39 -9.91
C ALA A 58 11.12 -3.78 -10.80
N VAL A 59 10.28 -4.62 -11.39
CA VAL A 59 9.17 -4.19 -12.24
C VAL A 59 8.00 -3.71 -11.38
N SER A 60 7.66 -4.44 -10.31
CA SER A 60 6.54 -4.10 -9.42
C SER A 60 6.72 -2.74 -8.75
N TRP A 61 7.92 -2.45 -8.24
CA TRP A 61 8.24 -1.18 -7.61
C TRP A 61 8.24 -0.01 -8.60
N THR A 62 8.71 -0.24 -9.82
CA THR A 62 8.71 0.79 -10.86
C THR A 62 7.29 1.08 -11.37
N ASN A 63 6.45 0.05 -11.54
CA ASN A 63 5.01 0.22 -11.77
C ASN A 63 4.36 1.08 -10.67
N PHE A 64 4.64 0.75 -9.40
CA PHE A 64 4.07 1.46 -8.25
C PHE A 64 4.50 2.94 -8.21
N MET A 65 5.79 3.23 -8.41
CA MET A 65 6.31 4.60 -8.34
C MET A 65 5.90 5.47 -9.54
N THR A 66 5.83 4.88 -10.74
CA THR A 66 5.50 5.63 -11.97
C THR A 66 4.00 5.69 -12.23
N GLY A 67 3.21 4.76 -11.68
CA GLY A 67 1.80 4.60 -12.03
C GLY A 67 1.56 4.10 -13.46
N THR A 68 2.59 3.56 -14.13
CA THR A 68 2.53 3.08 -15.52
C THR A 68 2.91 1.60 -15.63
N ASN A 69 2.61 0.98 -16.77
CA ASN A 69 2.92 -0.43 -17.01
C ASN A 69 4.37 -0.62 -17.52
N PRO A 70 4.91 -1.85 -17.50
CA PRO A 70 6.31 -2.13 -17.88
C PRO A 70 6.68 -1.63 -19.27
N GLY A 71 5.79 -1.77 -20.26
CA GLY A 71 6.02 -1.25 -21.61
C GLY A 71 6.21 0.27 -21.70
N THR A 72 5.96 1.03 -20.62
CA THR A 72 6.22 2.47 -20.54
C THR A 72 7.57 2.81 -19.92
N HIS A 73 8.06 1.99 -18.98
CA HIS A 73 9.26 2.31 -18.19
C HIS A 73 10.45 1.37 -18.38
N GLY A 74 10.29 0.26 -19.11
CA GLY A 74 11.37 -0.62 -19.57
C GLY A 74 11.17 -2.08 -19.20
#